data_AF-A0AAU9X1I7-F1
#
_entry.id   AF-A0AAU9X1I7-F1
#
_cell.length_a   1.000
_cell.length_b   1.000
_cell.length_c   1.000
_cell.angle_alpha   90.00
_cell.angle_beta   90.00
_cell.angle_gamma   90.00
#
_symmetry.space_group_name_H-M   'P 1'
#
loop_
_entity.id
_entity.type
_entity.pdbx_description
1 polymer ?
#
loop_
_entity_poly.entity_id
_entity_poly.type
_entity_poly.pdbx_seq_one_letter_code
_entity_poly.pdbx_strand_id
1 'polypeptide(L)'
;MAKFQTGEQTGQKADDASVSRLMRSEKDENDEQLFDCSEFLTSRQISSFFSRLASKRSLDHQEESQLQAMSKKVVSEISFQHAHPILYNDYSICELVKNSELSNFPIQVLNDICTSFGLDTSQVNVKRKKPYVDILTSLVMSCQCQANGE
;
A
#
# COMPACT_ATOMS: atom_id res chain seq x y z
N MET A 1 -28.28 -9.62 -13.55
CA MET A 1 -27.33 -9.03 -12.57
C MET A 1 -27.39 -7.51 -12.47
N ALA A 2 -27.72 -6.77 -13.54
CA ALA A 2 -27.74 -5.30 -13.52
C ALA A 2 -28.55 -4.69 -12.37
N LYS A 3 -29.76 -5.20 -12.08
CA LYS A 3 -30.62 -4.70 -10.99
C LYS A 3 -29.99 -4.84 -9.58
N PHE A 4 -29.20 -5.88 -9.36
CA PHE A 4 -28.49 -6.07 -8.09
C PHE A 4 -27.37 -5.04 -7.94
N GLN A 5 -26.54 -4.86 -8.97
CA GLN A 5 -25.44 -3.87 -8.96
C GLN A 5 -25.94 -2.44 -8.84
N THR A 6 -27.03 -2.08 -9.53
CA THR A 6 -27.66 -0.76 -9.35
C THR A 6 -28.13 -0.57 -7.91
N GLY A 7 -28.76 -1.58 -7.30
CA GLY A 7 -29.18 -1.51 -5.90
C GLY A 7 -28.02 -1.43 -4.90
N GLU A 8 -26.87 -2.06 -5.21
CA GLU A 8 -25.64 -1.90 -4.43
C GLU A 8 -25.10 -0.46 -4.50
N GLN A 9 -25.14 0.17 -5.67
CA GLN A 9 -24.64 1.54 -5.87
C GLN A 9 -25.57 2.61 -5.30
N THR A 10 -26.88 2.41 -5.38
CA THR A 10 -27.89 3.41 -4.96
C THR A 10 -28.40 3.18 -3.54
N GLY A 11 -28.12 2.03 -2.93
CA GLY A 11 -28.67 1.61 -1.63
C GLY A 11 -30.15 1.22 -1.69
N GLN A 12 -30.78 1.24 -2.86
CA GLN A 12 -32.19 0.92 -3.02
C GLN A 12 -32.38 -0.48 -3.63
N LYS A 13 -32.90 -1.42 -2.82
CA LYS A 13 -33.18 -2.78 -3.28
C LYS A 13 -34.32 -2.78 -4.31
N ALA A 14 -34.12 -3.50 -5.41
CA ALA A 14 -35.19 -3.80 -6.36
C ALA A 14 -36.25 -4.71 -5.70
N ASP A 15 -37.51 -4.52 -6.08
CA ASP A 15 -38.62 -5.35 -5.60
C ASP A 15 -38.56 -6.77 -6.17
N ASP A 16 -38.62 -7.78 -5.30
CA ASP A 16 -38.45 -9.20 -5.65
C ASP A 16 -39.54 -9.70 -6.62
N ALA A 17 -40.78 -9.20 -6.48
CA ALA A 17 -41.88 -9.56 -7.36
C ALA A 17 -41.74 -8.94 -8.75
N SER A 18 -41.26 -7.69 -8.81
CA SER A 18 -40.94 -7.00 -10.05
C SER A 18 -39.80 -7.68 -10.80
N VAL A 19 -38.74 -8.11 -10.11
CA VAL A 19 -37.65 -8.88 -10.72
C VAL A 19 -38.15 -10.23 -11.23
N SER A 20 -39.02 -10.92 -10.49
CA SER A 20 -39.62 -12.18 -10.94
C SER A 20 -40.45 -12.02 -12.21
N ARG A 21 -41.18 -10.90 -12.34
CA ARG A 21 -41.95 -10.59 -13.56
C ARG A 21 -41.03 -10.27 -14.72
N LEU A 22 -39.99 -9.48 -14.49
CA LEU A 22 -39.00 -9.12 -15.51
C LEU A 22 -38.32 -10.37 -16.09
N MET A 23 -37.89 -11.32 -15.26
CA MET A 23 -37.30 -12.58 -15.75
C MET A 23 -38.22 -13.35 -16.71
N ARG A 24 -39.54 -13.21 -16.59
CA ARG A 24 -40.52 -13.87 -17.49
C ARG A 24 -40.74 -13.14 -18.81
N SER A 25 -40.30 -11.89 -18.91
CA SER A 25 -40.51 -11.02 -20.07
C SER A 25 -39.21 -10.50 -20.67
N GLU A 26 -38.06 -10.82 -20.07
CA GLU A 26 -36.75 -10.40 -20.54
C GLU A 26 -36.42 -11.13 -21.84
N LYS A 27 -35.98 -10.37 -22.85
CA LYS A 27 -35.58 -10.89 -24.15
C LYS A 27 -34.14 -10.50 -24.45
N ASP A 28 -33.47 -11.30 -25.27
CA ASP A 28 -32.13 -10.99 -25.78
C ASP A 28 -32.18 -10.08 -27.00
N GLU A 29 -31.01 -9.82 -27.61
CA GLU A 29 -30.87 -8.98 -28.81
C GLU A 29 -31.55 -9.57 -30.06
N ASN A 30 -31.89 -10.87 -30.02
CA ASN A 30 -32.56 -11.61 -31.08
C ASN A 30 -34.08 -11.70 -30.86
N ASP A 31 -34.62 -10.98 -29.85
CA ASP A 31 -36.02 -11.00 -29.42
C ASP A 31 -36.49 -12.36 -28.85
N GLU A 32 -35.54 -13.25 -28.55
CA GLU A 32 -35.81 -14.54 -27.92
C GLU A 32 -35.82 -14.39 -26.39
N GLN A 33 -36.62 -15.21 -25.71
CA GLN A 33 -36.76 -15.12 -24.26
C GLN A 33 -35.46 -15.52 -23.57
N LEU A 34 -34.94 -14.65 -22.71
CA LEU A 34 -33.63 -14.83 -22.09
C LEU A 34 -33.58 -16.02 -21.11
N PHE A 35 -34.74 -16.44 -20.58
CA PHE A 35 -34.87 -17.51 -19.60
C PHE A 35 -35.99 -18.46 -20.00
N ASP A 36 -35.79 -19.76 -19.84
CA ASP A 36 -36.88 -20.72 -20.01
C ASP A 36 -37.83 -20.72 -18.78
N CYS A 37 -39.04 -21.26 -18.95
CA CYS A 37 -40.00 -21.39 -17.86
C CYS A 37 -39.46 -22.17 -16.66
N SER A 38 -38.54 -23.11 -16.91
CA SER A 38 -37.85 -23.88 -15.86
C SER A 38 -36.83 -23.05 -15.06
N GLU A 39 -36.38 -21.91 -15.57
CA GLU A 39 -35.39 -21.01 -14.95
C GLU A 39 -36.03 -19.84 -14.19
N PHE A 40 -37.36 -19.72 -14.24
CA PHE A 40 -38.07 -18.66 -13.57
C PHE A 40 -37.97 -18.76 -12.05
N LEU A 41 -37.39 -17.73 -11.45
CA LEU A 41 -37.32 -17.62 -10.01
C LEU A 41 -38.56 -16.93 -9.45
N THR A 42 -39.10 -17.50 -8.39
CA THR A 42 -40.12 -16.86 -7.54
C THR A 42 -39.50 -15.69 -6.78
N SER A 43 -40.34 -14.76 -6.31
CA SER A 43 -39.89 -13.63 -5.48
C SER A 43 -39.06 -14.09 -4.27
N ARG A 44 -39.44 -15.21 -3.65
CA ARG A 44 -38.71 -15.79 -2.51
C ARG A 44 -37.32 -16.30 -2.90
N GLN A 45 -37.19 -16.92 -4.06
CA GLN A 45 -35.90 -17.39 -4.58
C GLN A 45 -34.99 -16.21 -4.94
N ILE A 46 -35.53 -15.16 -5.55
CA ILE A 46 -34.79 -13.92 -5.86
C ILE A 46 -34.29 -13.26 -4.59
N SER A 47 -35.15 -13.13 -3.58
CA SER A 47 -34.80 -12.56 -2.27
C SER A 47 -33.65 -13.33 -1.61
N SER A 48 -33.74 -14.67 -1.62
CA SER A 48 -32.70 -15.54 -1.06
C SER A 48 -31.40 -15.43 -1.85
N PHE A 49 -31.49 -15.40 -3.18
CA PHE A 49 -30.34 -15.30 -4.07
C PHE A 49 -29.58 -13.97 -3.86
N PHE A 50 -30.28 -12.84 -3.84
CA PHE A 50 -29.66 -11.53 -3.57
C PHE A 50 -29.12 -11.41 -2.15
N SER A 51 -29.78 -12.01 -1.16
CA SER A 51 -29.25 -12.09 0.21
C SER A 51 -27.91 -12.83 0.25
N ARG A 52 -27.83 -14.00 -0.41
CA ARG A 52 -26.59 -14.79 -0.49
C ARG A 52 -25.47 -14.04 -1.21
N LEU A 53 -25.79 -13.34 -2.31
CA LEU A 53 -24.81 -12.54 -3.05
C LEU A 53 -24.27 -11.38 -2.21
N ALA A 54 -25.13 -10.68 -1.48
CA ALA A 54 -24.73 -9.62 -0.57
C ALA A 54 -23.83 -10.15 0.57
N SER A 55 -24.19 -11.28 1.17
CA SER A 55 -23.37 -11.92 2.21
C SER A 55 -21.99 -12.36 1.68
N LYS A 56 -21.92 -12.92 0.46
CA LYS A 56 -20.65 -13.31 -0.16
C LYS A 56 -19.74 -12.09 -0.40
N ARG A 57 -20.29 -10.99 -0.92
CA ARG A 57 -19.56 -9.73 -1.12
C ARG A 57 -19.02 -9.16 0.20
N SER A 58 -19.78 -9.26 1.28
CA SER A 58 -19.33 -8.82 2.62
C SER A 58 -18.12 -9.62 3.12
N LEU A 59 -18.05 -10.92 2.82
CA LEU A 59 -16.90 -11.75 3.19
C LEU A 59 -15.65 -11.37 2.41
N ASP A 60 -15.77 -11.22 1.08
CA ASP A 60 -14.68 -10.78 0.18
C ASP A 60 -14.08 -9.43 0.64
N HIS A 61 -14.95 -8.48 1.00
CA HIS A 61 -14.53 -7.17 1.50
C HIS A 61 -13.86 -7.23 2.88
N GLN A 62 -14.29 -8.17 3.74
CA GLN A 62 -13.71 -8.37 5.05
C GLN A 62 -12.34 -9.08 4.96
N GLU A 63 -12.14 -9.95 3.98
CA GLU A 63 -10.86 -10.59 3.68
C GLU A 63 -9.86 -9.57 3.11
N GLU A 64 -10.28 -8.71 2.17
CA GLU A 64 -9.42 -7.65 1.63
C GLU A 64 -9.02 -6.63 2.72
N SER A 65 -9.95 -6.24 3.58
CA SER A 65 -9.67 -5.31 4.70
C SER A 65 -8.68 -5.88 5.71
N GLN A 66 -8.76 -7.19 6.01
CA GLN A 66 -7.81 -7.88 6.88
C GLN A 66 -6.42 -8.00 6.25
N LEU A 67 -6.34 -8.29 4.94
CA LEU A 67 -5.08 -8.34 4.19
C LEU A 67 -4.40 -6.95 4.10
N GLN A 68 -5.19 -5.88 3.91
CA GLN A 68 -4.68 -4.50 3.93
C GLN A 68 -4.20 -4.07 5.33
N ALA A 69 -4.91 -4.48 6.40
CA ALA A 69 -4.50 -4.19 7.77
C ALA A 69 -3.18 -4.90 8.15
N MET A 70 -2.95 -6.12 7.66
CA MET A 70 -1.68 -6.83 7.84
C MET A 70 -0.54 -6.20 7.02
N SER A 71 -0.81 -5.79 5.78
CA SER A 71 0.21 -5.14 4.94
C SER A 71 0.66 -3.79 5.49
N LYS A 72 -0.24 -2.97 6.06
CA LYS A 72 0.14 -1.67 6.65
C LYS A 72 1.09 -1.78 7.84
N LYS A 73 1.06 -2.89 8.58
CA LYS A 73 1.94 -3.11 9.74
C LYS A 73 3.39 -3.42 9.31
N VAL A 74 3.57 -4.07 8.17
CA VAL A 74 4.89 -4.41 7.61
C VAL A 74 5.56 -3.19 6.95
N VAL A 75 4.77 -2.28 6.33
CA VAL A 75 5.35 -1.06 5.72
C VAL A 75 5.69 0.01 6.77
N SER A 76 4.98 0.06 7.90
CA SER A 76 5.31 0.99 8.99
C SER A 76 6.56 0.60 9.78
N GLU A 77 6.95 -0.69 9.76
CA GLU A 77 8.21 -1.15 10.35
C GLU A 77 9.43 -0.90 9.44
N ILE A 78 9.25 -0.51 8.18
CA ILE A 78 10.36 -0.11 7.27
C ILE A 78 10.71 1.38 7.42
N SER A 79 10.09 2.10 8.37
CA SER A 79 10.53 3.43 8.79
C SER A 79 11.64 3.38 9.87
N PHE A 80 12.49 2.35 9.88
CA PHE A 80 13.84 2.43 10.46
C PHE A 80 14.74 3.31 9.60
N GLN A 81 14.30 4.53 9.28
CA GLN A 81 15.16 5.54 8.66
C GLN A 81 16.15 6.01 9.74
N HIS A 82 17.15 5.14 9.91
CA HIS A 82 18.36 5.23 10.71
C HIS A 82 18.16 4.76 12.16
N ALA A 83 18.00 3.43 12.32
CA ALA A 83 18.24 2.76 13.59
C ALA A 83 19.65 3.14 14.07
N HIS A 84 19.73 3.71 15.27
CA HIS A 84 21.01 4.11 15.85
C HIS A 84 21.78 2.88 16.36
N PRO A 85 23.11 2.82 16.18
CA PRO A 85 23.94 3.74 15.39
C PRO A 85 23.87 3.48 13.88
N ILE A 86 24.04 4.55 13.07
CA ILE A 86 24.27 4.41 11.63
C ILE A 86 25.66 3.78 11.45
N LEU A 87 25.70 2.48 11.15
CA LEU A 87 26.93 1.71 11.03
C LEU A 87 27.34 1.57 9.57
N TYR A 88 28.63 1.79 9.29
CA TYR A 88 29.30 1.41 8.05
C TYR A 88 30.52 0.56 8.40
N ASN A 89 30.50 -0.71 8.01
CA ASN A 89 31.46 -1.72 8.49
C ASN A 89 31.52 -1.70 10.03
N ASP A 90 32.69 -1.40 10.61
CA ASP A 90 32.93 -1.29 12.05
C ASP A 90 32.84 0.15 12.58
N TYR A 91 32.49 1.13 11.73
CA TYR A 91 32.45 2.54 12.10
C TYR A 91 31.03 3.05 12.34
N SER A 92 30.81 3.72 13.47
CA SER A 92 29.59 4.49 13.74
C SER A 92 29.69 5.86 13.08
N ILE A 93 28.91 6.09 12.00
CA ILE A 93 28.86 7.38 11.31
C ILE A 93 28.39 8.49 12.24
N CYS A 94 27.47 8.18 13.18
CA CYS A 94 27.02 9.12 14.21
C CYS A 94 28.16 9.62 15.09
N GLU A 95 29.06 8.72 15.50
CA GLU A 95 30.24 9.05 16.30
C GLU A 95 31.28 9.81 15.48
N LEU A 96 31.52 9.39 14.23
CA LEU A 96 32.43 10.09 13.32
C LEU A 96 31.99 11.53 13.02
N VAL A 97 30.68 11.79 12.95
CA VAL A 97 30.15 13.16 12.85
C VAL A 97 30.35 13.92 14.15
N LYS A 98 30.02 13.33 15.31
CA LYS A 98 30.20 13.95 16.63
C LYS A 98 31.65 14.36 16.89
N ASN A 99 32.59 13.51 16.51
CA ASN A 99 34.02 13.74 16.70
C ASN A 99 34.68 14.55 15.55
N SER A 100 33.93 14.94 14.52
CA SER A 100 34.45 15.60 13.31
C SER A 100 35.52 14.79 12.54
N GLU A 101 35.53 13.47 12.70
CA GLU A 101 36.55 12.57 12.15
C GLU A 101 36.28 12.14 10.71
N LEU A 102 35.10 12.41 10.15
CA LEU A 102 34.79 12.14 8.75
C LEU A 102 35.80 12.78 7.78
N SER A 103 36.39 13.92 8.14
CA SER A 103 37.39 14.62 7.32
C SER A 103 38.72 13.86 7.19
N ASN A 104 39.02 12.95 8.13
CA ASN A 104 40.23 12.13 8.14
C ASN A 104 40.19 11.02 7.08
N PHE A 105 39.00 10.57 6.68
CA PHE A 105 38.86 9.50 5.70
C PHE A 105 39.24 9.94 4.28
N PRO A 106 39.76 9.02 3.44
CA PRO A 106 39.95 9.26 2.01
C PRO A 106 38.62 9.60 1.31
N ILE A 107 38.68 10.39 0.23
CA ILE A 107 37.49 10.75 -0.56
C ILE A 107 36.76 9.50 -1.07
N GLN A 108 37.50 8.47 -1.48
CA GLN A 108 36.93 7.20 -1.95
C GLN A 108 36.07 6.55 -0.87
N VAL A 109 36.57 6.44 0.37
CA VAL A 109 35.83 5.87 1.49
C VAL A 109 34.56 6.69 1.79
N LEU A 110 34.64 8.02 1.75
CA LEU A 110 33.46 8.87 1.93
C LEU A 110 32.41 8.66 0.83
N ASN A 111 32.83 8.43 -0.41
CA ASN A 111 31.93 8.12 -1.51
C ASN A 111 31.32 6.72 -1.39
N ASP A 112 32.11 5.73 -0.96
CA ASP A 112 31.64 4.37 -0.71
C ASP A 112 30.58 4.35 0.40
N ILE A 113 30.82 5.09 1.49
CA ILE A 113 29.85 5.27 2.58
C ILE A 113 28.54 5.86 2.03
N CYS A 114 28.60 6.98 1.30
CA CYS A 114 27.40 7.58 0.72
C CYS A 114 26.65 6.60 -0.20
N THR A 115 27.37 5.86 -1.04
CA THR A 115 26.80 4.88 -1.97
C THR A 115 26.14 3.72 -1.21
N SER A 116 26.75 3.25 -0.13
CA SER A 116 26.23 2.15 0.70
C SER A 116 24.87 2.48 1.34
N PHE A 117 24.65 3.76 1.66
CA PHE A 117 23.38 4.27 2.19
C PHE A 117 22.40 4.74 1.10
N GLY A 118 22.74 4.57 -0.18
CA GLY A 118 21.91 5.01 -1.31
C GLY A 118 21.77 6.52 -1.43
N LEU A 119 22.73 7.29 -0.90
CA LEU A 119 22.73 8.75 -1.02
C LEU A 119 23.21 9.17 -2.40
N ASP A 120 22.49 10.08 -3.06
CA ASP A 120 22.88 10.58 -4.37
C ASP A 120 24.12 11.49 -4.26
N THR A 121 25.23 11.02 -4.84
CA THR A 121 26.49 11.78 -4.93
C THR A 121 26.73 12.37 -6.32
N SER A 122 25.79 12.25 -7.25
CA SER A 122 25.97 12.64 -8.66
C SER A 122 26.19 14.15 -8.85
N GLN A 123 25.67 14.96 -7.92
CA GLN A 123 25.80 16.42 -7.92
C GLN A 123 27.07 16.93 -7.21
N VAL A 124 27.86 16.02 -6.64
CA VAL A 124 28.99 16.38 -5.77
C VAL A 124 30.29 16.48 -6.57
N ASN A 125 31.07 17.54 -6.33
CA ASN A 125 32.40 17.66 -6.90
C ASN A 125 33.35 16.64 -6.25
N VAL A 126 33.66 15.56 -7.00
CA VAL A 126 34.49 14.41 -6.60
C VAL A 126 35.89 14.81 -6.08
N LYS A 127 36.35 16.04 -6.32
CA LYS A 127 37.66 16.52 -5.86
C LYS A 127 37.65 17.11 -4.44
N ARG A 128 36.49 17.32 -3.81
CA ARG A 128 36.40 17.95 -2.47
C ARG A 128 35.76 17.00 -1.46
N LYS A 129 36.37 16.85 -0.27
CA LYS A 129 35.83 16.07 0.85
C LYS A 129 34.56 16.68 1.46
N LYS A 130 34.55 18.01 1.59
CA LYS A 130 33.48 18.79 2.24
C LYS A 130 32.05 18.38 1.85
N PRO A 131 31.68 18.29 0.56
CA PRO A 131 30.32 17.93 0.20
C PRO A 131 29.90 16.50 0.60
N TYR A 132 30.83 15.54 0.62
CA TYR A 132 30.52 14.20 1.15
C TYR A 132 30.27 14.23 2.66
N VAL A 133 31.08 15.01 3.39
CA VAL A 133 30.90 15.23 4.83
C VAL A 133 29.57 15.91 5.12
N ASP A 134 29.19 16.93 4.34
CA ASP A 134 27.93 17.66 4.52
C ASP A 134 26.72 16.72 4.28
N ILE A 135 26.78 15.81 3.30
CA ILE A 135 25.75 14.79 3.03
C ILE A 135 25.61 13.80 4.20
N LEU A 136 26.72 13.24 4.67
CA LEU A 136 26.71 12.30 5.80
C LEU A 136 26.27 12.99 7.11
N THR A 137 26.60 14.26 7.27
CA THR A 137 26.11 15.06 8.40
C THR A 137 24.59 15.20 8.31
N SER A 138 24.04 15.50 7.12
CA SER A 138 22.58 15.56 6.92
C SER A 138 21.89 14.21 7.19
N LEU A 139 22.53 13.09 6.85
CA LEU A 139 22.05 11.74 7.17
C LEU A 139 21.99 11.51 8.69
N VAL A 140 23.01 11.98 9.43
CA VAL A 140 23.04 11.88 10.90
C VAL A 140 22.05 12.86 11.54
N MET A 141 21.74 14.00 10.94
CA MET A 141 20.71 14.92 11.46
C MET A 141 19.31 14.30 11.51
N SER A 142 19.02 13.32 10.65
CA SER A 142 17.77 12.55 10.71
C SER A 142 17.82 11.37 11.69
N CYS A 143 18.96 11.11 12.35
CA CYS A 143 19.11 10.08 13.37
C CYS A 143 18.54 10.53 14.71
N GLN A 144 17.86 9.62 15.42
CA GLN A 144 17.33 9.84 16.77
C GLN A 144 18.43 10.20 17.80
N CYS A 145 19.68 9.85 17.52
CA CYS A 145 20.85 10.15 18.34
C CYS A 145 21.22 11.64 18.40
N GLN A 146 20.73 12.47 17.47
CA GLN A 146 20.86 13.93 17.57
C GLN A 146 19.78 14.55 18.46
N ALA A 147 18.65 13.85 18.68
CA ALA A 147 17.54 14.33 19.50
C ALA A 147 17.74 14.03 21.00
N ASN A 148 18.41 12.92 21.34
CA ASN A 148 18.64 12.48 22.71
C ASN A 148 20.14 12.47 23.08
N GLY A 149 20.83 13.58 22.82
CA GLY A 149 22.21 13.78 23.27
C GLY A 149 22.27 14.17 24.74
N GLU A 150 22.42 13.18 25.62
CA GLU A 150 23.12 13.32 26.92
C GLU A 150 24.62 13.01 26.74
#